data_AF-A0A5B8FWT2-F1
#
_entry.id   AF-A0A5B8FWT2-F1
#
_cell.length_a   1.000
_cell.length_b   1.000
_cell.length_c   1.000
_cell.angle_alpha   90.00
_cell.angle_beta   90.00
_cell.angle_gamma   90.00
#
_symmetry.space_group_name_H-M   'P 1'
#
loop_
_entity.id
_entity.type
_entity.pdbx_description
1 polymer ?
#
loop_
_entity_poly.entity_id
_entity_poly.type
_entity_poly.pdbx_seq_one_letter_code
_entity_poly.pdbx_strand_id
1 'polypeptide(L)'
;MGGRQQRLSRDADRALRHAPADEDVPSAGRPERPLPPHLPAGHRDPARGDRRTYRHRPCDGGAPRGRCLRASDRPYHAVDRQPAPPDRRRPAGGAGVTPSTRFDSRIGLGHFTFLDHSPVELVRLARASGFGFVGLRFHPVAPGLPHWLPDAAGLAELGSVMAGEGIGLYDIETVVIDEGFDPESLVPALDAAARLGARRVNTCADLFPALPERFARVCTLAAEHGLAMDVECMTWRGVNTPAACLALIADAGAANAGYLVDMLHHARCGGTPDDIARMPPGLVRSVQVCDAPATAPKGSEALLAEARGGRLLPGEGALPLRDTLRVLPPDTVISVELPNASDPRDPLSRARAIHTATAALLRDL
;
A
#
# COMPACT_ATOMS: atom_id res chain seq x y z
N MET A 1 -30.36 -56.68 24.45
CA MET A 1 -29.44 -56.60 23.29
C MET A 1 -28.40 -55.54 23.59
N GLY A 2 -27.24 -55.99 24.05
CA GLY A 2 -26.11 -55.13 24.41
C GLY A 2 -24.83 -55.84 24.02
N GLY A 3 -23.83 -55.06 23.62
CA GLY A 3 -22.46 -55.55 23.36
C GLY A 3 -22.10 -55.57 21.88
N ARG A 4 -21.45 -54.49 21.43
CA ARG A 4 -20.28 -54.46 20.50
C ARG A 4 -20.07 -53.05 19.95
N GLN A 5 -19.60 -52.12 20.79
CA GLN A 5 -18.92 -50.91 20.30
C GLN A 5 -18.07 -50.21 21.38
N GLN A 6 -17.54 -50.99 22.33
CA GLN A 6 -16.50 -50.54 23.26
C GLN A 6 -15.37 -51.57 23.28
N ARG A 7 -14.59 -51.63 22.19
CA ARG A 7 -13.30 -52.35 22.11
C ARG A 7 -12.48 -51.78 20.95
N LEU A 8 -12.19 -50.49 20.97
CA LEU A 8 -11.14 -49.84 20.15
C LEU A 8 -10.65 -48.58 20.87
N SER A 9 -10.27 -48.73 22.15
CA SER A 9 -9.68 -47.68 22.98
C SER A 9 -8.97 -48.38 24.14
N ARG A 10 -7.81 -48.95 23.84
CA ARG A 10 -6.78 -49.50 24.75
C ARG A 10 -5.90 -50.36 23.85
N ASP A 11 -4.88 -49.76 23.24
CA ASP A 11 -3.66 -50.44 22.74
C ASP A 11 -2.69 -49.48 22.00
N ALA A 12 -2.71 -48.19 22.31
CA ALA A 12 -1.72 -47.23 21.78
C ALA A 12 -0.75 -46.71 22.86
N ASP A 13 -0.58 -47.48 23.95
CA ASP A 13 0.14 -47.01 25.14
C ASP A 13 1.00 -48.12 25.75
N ARG A 14 1.83 -48.78 24.93
CA ARG A 14 2.92 -49.66 25.43
C ARG A 14 3.94 -50.07 24.36
N ALA A 15 4.84 -49.18 23.95
CA ALA A 15 6.10 -49.60 23.31
C ALA A 15 7.16 -48.49 23.29
N LEU A 16 7.68 -48.13 24.46
CA LEU A 16 8.98 -47.47 24.63
C LEU A 16 9.78 -48.28 25.64
N ARG A 17 10.88 -48.93 25.20
CA ARG A 17 12.14 -49.20 25.95
C ARG A 17 13.12 -50.13 25.19
N HIS A 18 14.38 -49.64 25.06
CA HIS A 18 15.71 -50.29 24.86
C HIS A 18 16.04 -50.96 23.51
N ALA A 19 16.94 -50.41 22.64
CA ALA A 19 18.43 -50.30 22.62
C ALA A 19 19.01 -51.26 21.51
N PRO A 20 20.23 -51.15 20.91
CA PRO A 20 21.42 -50.32 21.19
C PRO A 20 22.07 -49.65 19.92
N ALA A 21 23.34 -49.22 20.04
CA ALA A 21 24.16 -48.42 19.11
C ALA A 21 25.07 -49.21 18.14
N ASP A 22 25.63 -48.44 17.18
CA ASP A 22 26.84 -48.61 16.34
C ASP A 22 26.81 -49.33 14.96
N GLU A 23 27.63 -48.73 14.07
CA GLU A 23 28.24 -49.20 12.81
C GLU A 23 27.72 -48.67 11.44
N ASP A 24 28.40 -47.62 10.96
CA ASP A 24 29.08 -47.39 9.65
C ASP A 24 28.60 -47.98 8.29
N VAL A 25 28.83 -47.14 7.24
CA VAL A 25 28.97 -47.39 5.77
C VAL A 25 27.69 -47.32 4.87
N PRO A 26 27.71 -46.82 3.61
CA PRO A 26 28.37 -45.64 2.99
C PRO A 26 27.38 -44.72 2.20
N SER A 27 27.88 -43.54 1.82
CA SER A 27 27.27 -42.55 0.92
C SER A 27 26.88 -43.10 -0.47
N ALA A 28 25.59 -43.06 -0.81
CA ALA A 28 25.07 -43.21 -2.17
C ALA A 28 24.59 -41.85 -2.72
N GLY A 29 25.08 -41.50 -3.90
CA GLY A 29 24.93 -40.20 -4.55
C GLY A 29 23.49 -39.77 -4.80
N ARG A 30 23.26 -38.45 -4.69
CA ARG A 30 22.02 -37.80 -5.12
C ARG A 30 22.02 -37.66 -6.65
N PRO A 31 20.90 -37.92 -7.35
CA PRO A 31 20.80 -37.59 -8.76
C PRO A 31 20.67 -36.06 -8.92
N GLU A 32 21.50 -35.48 -9.78
CA GLU A 32 21.43 -34.09 -10.21
C GLU A 32 20.10 -33.81 -10.94
N ARG A 33 19.45 -32.71 -10.58
CA ARG A 33 18.30 -32.16 -11.31
C ARG A 33 18.79 -31.44 -12.57
N PRO A 34 18.16 -31.64 -13.75
CA PRO A 34 18.58 -30.94 -14.96
C PRO A 34 18.22 -29.44 -14.88
N LEU A 35 19.19 -28.60 -15.24
CA LEU A 35 19.02 -27.17 -15.49
C LEU A 35 18.16 -26.95 -16.75
N PRO A 36 17.34 -25.88 -16.80
CA PRO A 36 16.55 -25.55 -17.99
C PRO A 36 17.46 -25.04 -19.13
N PRO A 37 17.07 -25.24 -20.41
CA PRO A 37 17.92 -24.93 -21.55
C PRO A 37 18.08 -23.42 -21.76
N HIS A 38 19.31 -23.03 -22.06
CA HIS A 38 19.71 -21.71 -22.52
C HIS A 38 18.99 -21.33 -23.82
N LEU A 39 18.41 -20.14 -23.87
CA LEU A 39 17.98 -19.49 -25.12
C LEU A 39 19.23 -19.04 -25.90
N PRO A 40 19.30 -19.25 -27.23
CA PRO A 40 20.49 -18.91 -28.00
C PRO A 40 20.59 -17.40 -28.23
N ALA A 41 21.84 -16.91 -28.13
CA ALA A 41 22.24 -15.59 -28.56
C ALA A 41 22.03 -15.43 -30.07
N GLY A 42 21.14 -14.52 -30.46
CA GLY A 42 20.91 -14.12 -31.84
C GLY A 42 21.88 -13.01 -32.26
N HIS A 43 22.55 -13.26 -33.37
CA HIS A 43 23.63 -12.48 -33.96
C HIS A 43 23.30 -11.03 -34.29
N ARG A 44 24.34 -10.20 -34.12
CA ARG A 44 24.55 -8.90 -34.78
C ARG A 44 24.67 -9.07 -36.30
N ASP A 45 24.09 -8.14 -37.05
CA ASP A 45 24.52 -7.84 -38.42
C ASP A 45 24.77 -6.32 -38.55
N PRO A 46 25.82 -5.87 -39.27
CA PRO A 46 26.36 -4.52 -39.13
C PRO A 46 25.91 -3.55 -40.24
N ALA A 47 26.08 -2.26 -39.93
CA ALA A 47 26.49 -1.21 -40.85
C ALA A 47 25.54 -0.80 -42.01
N ARG A 48 24.68 0.19 -41.72
CA ARG A 48 24.52 1.44 -42.51
C ARG A 48 24.29 2.55 -41.48
N GLY A 49 25.05 3.62 -41.34
CA GLY A 49 25.73 4.41 -42.35
C GLY A 49 24.97 5.71 -42.57
N ASP A 50 24.96 6.63 -41.58
CA ASP A 50 25.11 8.07 -41.86
C ASP A 50 25.44 8.83 -40.56
N ARG A 51 26.59 9.51 -40.56
CA ARG A 51 27.01 10.45 -39.51
C ARG A 51 26.46 11.82 -39.89
N ARG A 52 25.41 12.29 -39.22
CA ARG A 52 25.07 13.72 -39.23
C ARG A 52 25.37 14.33 -37.87
N THR A 53 26.52 14.98 -37.83
CA THR A 53 26.93 15.91 -36.79
C THR A 53 25.97 17.11 -36.74
N TYR A 54 25.25 17.28 -35.64
CA TYR A 54 24.62 18.56 -35.31
C TYR A 54 25.72 19.48 -34.75
N ARG A 55 26.21 20.40 -35.59
CA ARG A 55 27.04 21.52 -35.14
C ARG A 55 26.10 22.64 -34.65
N HIS A 56 26.37 23.12 -33.45
CA HIS A 56 25.87 24.38 -32.91
C HIS A 56 26.08 25.54 -33.89
N ARG A 57 25.03 26.34 -34.07
CA ARG A 57 25.08 27.65 -34.74
C ARG A 57 25.04 28.73 -33.66
N PRO A 58 25.96 29.71 -33.64
CA PRO A 58 25.87 30.87 -32.76
C PRO A 58 24.95 31.92 -33.37
N CYS A 59 24.12 32.55 -32.54
CA CYS A 59 23.34 33.74 -32.91
C CYS A 59 24.08 34.99 -32.43
N ASP A 60 24.55 35.80 -33.38
CA ASP A 60 25.05 37.15 -33.13
C ASP A 60 23.90 38.17 -33.17
N GLY A 61 23.82 38.98 -32.11
CA GLY A 61 23.78 40.45 -32.18
C GLY A 61 22.50 41.16 -32.61
N GLY A 62 21.98 42.03 -31.71
CA GLY A 62 21.35 43.29 -32.13
C GLY A 62 20.13 43.75 -31.33
N ALA A 63 20.34 44.46 -30.22
CA ALA A 63 19.34 45.40 -29.67
C ALA A 63 19.32 46.71 -30.49
N PRO A 64 18.28 47.55 -30.38
CA PRO A 64 18.40 48.65 -29.42
C PRO A 64 17.09 49.07 -28.71
N ARG A 65 17.30 50.00 -27.78
CA ARG A 65 16.43 50.56 -26.73
C ARG A 65 15.36 51.52 -27.24
N GLY A 66 14.25 51.63 -26.51
CA GLY A 66 13.30 52.74 -26.53
C GLY A 66 12.53 52.84 -25.20
N ARG A 67 12.47 54.03 -24.61
CA ARG A 67 12.13 54.32 -23.19
C ARG A 67 10.72 54.89 -23.04
N CYS A 68 10.13 54.62 -21.86
CA CYS A 68 9.24 55.44 -21.02
C CYS A 68 7.95 56.05 -21.60
N LEU A 69 6.82 55.79 -20.91
CA LEU A 69 5.94 56.82 -20.33
C LEU A 69 5.25 56.29 -19.06
N ARG A 70 4.99 57.19 -18.10
CA ARG A 70 4.48 56.96 -16.73
C ARG A 70 2.95 57.18 -16.64
N ALA A 71 2.43 56.68 -15.52
CA ALA A 71 1.37 57.23 -14.65
C ALA A 71 -0.11 56.85 -14.92
N SER A 72 -0.75 56.23 -13.92
CA SER A 72 -1.79 56.88 -13.10
C SER A 72 -2.28 55.99 -11.96
N ASP A 73 -2.62 56.66 -10.87
CA ASP A 73 -3.07 56.17 -9.56
C ASP A 73 -4.54 55.71 -9.51
N ARG A 74 -4.82 54.60 -8.80
CA ARG A 74 -6.01 54.21 -7.96
C ARG A 74 -7.47 54.45 -8.45
N PRO A 75 -8.51 53.83 -7.84
CA PRO A 75 -8.64 52.53 -7.19
C PRO A 75 -9.81 51.69 -7.80
N TYR A 76 -9.75 50.36 -7.75
CA TYR A 76 -10.92 49.52 -8.09
C TYR A 76 -11.75 49.21 -6.84
N HIS A 77 -13.02 49.58 -6.89
CA HIS A 77 -14.05 49.27 -5.91
C HIS A 77 -14.29 47.76 -5.82
N ALA A 78 -14.44 47.28 -4.58
CA ALA A 78 -14.97 45.96 -4.27
C ALA A 78 -16.40 45.82 -4.80
N VAL A 79 -16.66 44.74 -5.54
CA VAL A 79 -18.01 44.24 -5.78
C VAL A 79 -18.02 42.77 -5.38
N ASP A 80 -18.60 42.54 -4.22
CA ASP A 80 -18.89 41.24 -3.64
C ASP A 80 -19.96 40.53 -4.50
N ARG A 81 -19.64 39.38 -5.06
CA ARG A 81 -20.60 38.45 -5.67
C ARG A 81 -20.16 37.02 -5.39
N GLN A 82 -20.71 36.46 -4.30
CA GLN A 82 -20.72 35.03 -4.08
C GLN A 82 -21.54 34.31 -5.18
N PRO A 83 -21.07 33.19 -5.75
CA PRO A 83 -21.95 32.30 -6.49
C PRO A 83 -22.78 31.44 -5.53
N ALA A 84 -24.08 31.37 -5.81
CA ALA A 84 -25.02 30.51 -5.08
C ALA A 84 -24.70 29.00 -5.31
N PRO A 85 -24.91 28.13 -4.31
CA PRO A 85 -24.68 26.70 -4.47
C PRO A 85 -25.76 26.05 -5.33
N PRO A 86 -25.45 24.95 -6.05
CA PRO A 86 -26.44 24.25 -6.87
C PRO A 86 -27.46 23.50 -6.01
N ASP A 87 -28.73 23.68 -6.36
CA ASP A 87 -29.91 23.00 -5.80
C ASP A 87 -29.82 21.48 -6.04
N ARG A 88 -29.52 20.71 -4.98
CA ARG A 88 -29.59 19.24 -5.01
C ARG A 88 -30.98 18.79 -4.58
N ARG A 89 -31.89 18.64 -5.54
CA ARG A 89 -33.11 17.83 -5.35
C ARG A 89 -32.72 16.37 -5.18
N ARG A 90 -32.94 15.85 -3.98
CA ARG A 90 -32.76 14.45 -3.59
C ARG A 90 -33.96 13.63 -4.09
N PRO A 91 -33.78 12.52 -4.83
CA PRO A 91 -34.89 11.60 -5.05
C PRO A 91 -35.15 10.82 -3.76
N ALA A 92 -36.44 10.64 -3.45
CA ALA A 92 -36.92 9.88 -2.31
C ALA A 92 -36.85 8.37 -2.59
N GLY A 93 -36.56 7.58 -1.54
CA GLY A 93 -36.94 6.18 -1.47
C GLY A 93 -35.85 5.15 -1.73
N GLY A 94 -35.08 4.84 -0.68
CA GLY A 94 -34.27 3.63 -0.57
C GLY A 94 -33.74 3.58 0.86
N ALA A 95 -33.96 2.49 1.59
CA ALA A 95 -33.49 2.31 2.95
C ALA A 95 -31.95 2.33 2.95
N GLY A 96 -31.38 3.53 3.08
CA GLY A 96 -29.95 3.75 3.11
C GLY A 96 -29.41 3.25 4.44
N VAL A 97 -28.60 2.20 4.39
CA VAL A 97 -27.60 1.95 5.41
C VAL A 97 -26.71 3.19 5.44
N THR A 98 -26.86 4.04 6.44
CA THR A 98 -25.88 5.09 6.73
C THR A 98 -24.58 4.40 7.10
N PRO A 99 -23.47 4.61 6.37
CA PRO A 99 -22.19 4.05 6.76
C PRO A 99 -21.85 4.58 8.14
N SER A 100 -21.65 3.67 9.10
CA SER A 100 -21.03 4.04 10.37
C SER A 100 -19.66 4.63 10.05
N THR A 101 -19.47 5.91 10.34
CA THR A 101 -18.18 6.59 10.15
C THR A 101 -17.16 6.22 11.23
N ARG A 102 -17.54 5.36 12.18
CA ARG A 102 -16.74 4.97 13.34
C ARG A 102 -16.45 3.47 13.27
N PHE A 103 -15.17 3.14 13.18
CA PHE A 103 -14.68 1.79 13.35
C PHE A 103 -14.75 1.41 14.82
N ASP A 104 -15.20 0.20 15.14
CA ASP A 104 -15.28 -0.31 16.53
C ASP A 104 -13.89 -0.43 17.20
N SER A 105 -12.83 -0.53 16.39
CA SER A 105 -11.42 -0.45 16.77
C SER A 105 -10.70 0.54 15.86
N ARG A 106 -9.74 1.29 16.41
CA ARG A 106 -8.96 2.30 15.66
C ARG A 106 -7.82 1.72 14.81
N ILE A 107 -7.62 0.40 14.85
CA ILE A 107 -6.52 -0.28 14.17
C ILE A 107 -7.06 -1.10 13.00
N GLY A 108 -6.48 -0.91 11.83
CA GLY A 108 -6.76 -1.67 10.62
C GLY A 108 -5.74 -2.76 10.31
N LEU A 109 -6.12 -3.68 9.44
CA LEU A 109 -5.26 -4.73 8.90
C LEU A 109 -5.14 -4.61 7.38
N GLY A 110 -3.96 -4.24 6.88
CA GLY A 110 -3.64 -4.22 5.45
C GLY A 110 -3.52 -5.65 4.90
N HIS A 111 -4.07 -5.86 3.70
CA HIS A 111 -4.15 -7.18 3.06
C HIS A 111 -2.77 -7.80 2.86
N PHE A 112 -1.74 -7.00 2.58
CA PHE A 112 -0.40 -7.50 2.30
C PHE A 112 0.20 -8.34 3.44
N THR A 113 -0.28 -8.12 4.67
CA THR A 113 0.07 -8.95 5.84
C THR A 113 -0.29 -10.43 5.65
N PHE A 114 -1.40 -10.71 4.95
CA PHE A 114 -2.01 -12.02 4.70
C PHE A 114 -2.52 -12.12 3.25
N LEU A 115 -1.67 -11.79 2.26
CA LEU A 115 -2.07 -11.67 0.85
C LEU A 115 -2.64 -12.98 0.24
N ASP A 116 -2.32 -14.11 0.85
CA ASP A 116 -2.79 -15.44 0.49
C ASP A 116 -4.25 -15.71 0.89
N HIS A 117 -4.85 -14.88 1.75
CA HIS A 117 -6.24 -14.97 2.15
C HIS A 117 -7.14 -14.25 1.14
N SER A 118 -8.33 -14.77 0.89
CA SER A 118 -9.36 -14.01 0.19
C SER A 118 -9.85 -12.82 1.04
N PRO A 119 -10.49 -11.79 0.44
CA PRO A 119 -11.06 -10.67 1.19
C PRO A 119 -12.03 -11.10 2.30
N VAL A 120 -12.86 -12.12 2.05
CA VAL A 120 -13.81 -12.64 3.05
C VAL A 120 -13.09 -13.30 4.22
N GLU A 121 -12.04 -14.08 3.95
CA GLU A 121 -11.21 -14.70 4.99
C GLU A 121 -10.46 -13.65 5.81
N LEU A 122 -9.91 -12.62 5.15
CA LEU A 122 -9.24 -11.51 5.83
C LEU A 122 -10.18 -10.74 6.75
N VAL A 123 -11.42 -10.46 6.31
CA VAL A 123 -12.42 -9.77 7.13
C VAL A 123 -12.75 -10.56 8.41
N ARG A 124 -12.96 -11.87 8.29
CA ARG A 124 -13.20 -12.75 9.44
C ARG A 124 -11.99 -12.81 10.37
N LEU A 125 -10.79 -12.90 9.80
CA LEU A 125 -9.54 -12.90 10.55
C LEU A 125 -9.33 -11.58 11.32
N ALA A 126 -9.61 -10.44 10.66
CA ALA A 126 -9.54 -9.12 11.24
C ALA A 126 -10.45 -9.01 12.47
N ARG A 127 -11.72 -9.43 12.33
CA ARG A 127 -12.69 -9.43 13.42
C ARG A 127 -12.27 -10.34 14.58
N ALA A 128 -11.86 -11.56 14.29
CA ALA A 128 -11.42 -12.53 15.30
C ALA A 128 -10.14 -12.13 16.07
N SER A 129 -9.42 -11.13 15.55
CA SER A 129 -8.14 -10.65 16.08
C SER A 129 -8.22 -9.26 16.74
N GLY A 130 -9.33 -8.54 16.59
CA GLY A 130 -9.58 -7.24 17.23
C GLY A 130 -9.44 -6.00 16.33
N PHE A 131 -9.15 -6.18 15.04
CA PHE A 131 -9.11 -5.08 14.08
C PHE A 131 -10.51 -4.55 13.76
N GLY A 132 -10.61 -3.26 13.40
CA GLY A 132 -11.88 -2.59 13.10
C GLY A 132 -12.16 -2.38 11.61
N PHE A 133 -11.12 -2.47 10.79
CA PHE A 133 -11.21 -2.32 9.34
C PHE A 133 -10.06 -3.04 8.64
N VAL A 134 -10.17 -3.18 7.32
CA VAL A 134 -9.13 -3.75 6.46
C VAL A 134 -8.74 -2.77 5.35
N GLY A 135 -7.55 -2.97 4.79
CA GLY A 135 -7.19 -2.54 3.44
C GLY A 135 -7.21 -3.74 2.50
N LEU A 136 -7.55 -3.56 1.20
CA LEU A 136 -7.70 -4.69 0.27
C LEU A 136 -6.90 -4.52 -1.05
N ARG A 137 -6.20 -5.58 -1.47
CA ARG A 137 -5.50 -5.65 -2.76
C ARG A 137 -6.47 -5.86 -3.93
N PHE A 138 -7.10 -4.82 -4.46
CA PHE A 138 -8.00 -4.91 -5.63
C PHE A 138 -7.30 -4.73 -6.98
N HIS A 139 -6.04 -4.29 -6.98
CA HIS A 139 -5.25 -4.13 -8.19
C HIS A 139 -3.92 -4.89 -8.05
N PRO A 140 -3.43 -5.56 -9.11
CA PRO A 140 -2.14 -6.22 -9.05
C PRO A 140 -1.00 -5.19 -9.05
N VAL A 141 0.06 -5.45 -8.28
CA VAL A 141 1.28 -4.60 -8.29
C VAL A 141 2.20 -4.85 -9.49
N ALA A 142 1.99 -5.97 -10.18
CA ALA A 142 2.59 -6.28 -11.48
C ALA A 142 1.73 -7.36 -12.17
N PRO A 143 1.79 -7.49 -13.51
CA PRO A 143 1.04 -8.51 -14.22
C PRO A 143 1.23 -9.92 -13.64
N GLY A 144 0.12 -10.62 -13.39
CA GLY A 144 0.12 -11.99 -12.86
C GLY A 144 0.36 -12.11 -11.35
N LEU A 145 0.60 -11.02 -10.63
CA LEU A 145 0.69 -11.07 -9.17
C LEU A 145 -0.69 -11.07 -8.49
N PRO A 146 -0.82 -11.65 -7.28
CA PRO A 146 -2.12 -11.79 -6.61
C PRO A 146 -2.83 -10.46 -6.37
N HIS A 147 -4.12 -10.45 -6.67
CA HIS A 147 -5.08 -9.41 -6.32
C HIS A 147 -6.47 -10.04 -6.26
N TRP A 148 -7.42 -9.34 -5.64
CA TRP A 148 -8.71 -9.85 -5.23
C TRP A 148 -9.83 -8.89 -5.61
N LEU A 149 -9.92 -8.52 -6.89
CA LEU A 149 -11.06 -7.75 -7.39
C LEU A 149 -12.28 -8.67 -7.52
N PRO A 150 -13.32 -8.51 -6.68
CA PRO A 150 -14.48 -9.39 -6.76
C PRO A 150 -15.39 -9.02 -7.93
N ASP A 151 -16.10 -10.00 -8.48
CA ASP A 151 -17.24 -9.75 -9.37
C ASP A 151 -18.46 -9.22 -8.59
N ALA A 152 -19.59 -9.05 -9.27
CA ALA A 152 -20.79 -8.49 -8.64
C ALA A 152 -21.33 -9.35 -7.48
N ALA A 153 -21.25 -10.69 -7.58
CA ALA A 153 -21.72 -11.59 -6.54
C ALA A 153 -20.75 -11.62 -5.36
N GLY A 154 -19.44 -11.71 -5.65
CA GLY A 154 -18.39 -11.65 -4.65
C GLY A 154 -18.37 -10.32 -3.89
N LEU A 155 -18.66 -9.19 -4.55
CA LEU A 155 -18.74 -7.89 -3.87
C LEU A 155 -19.95 -7.81 -2.94
N ALA A 156 -21.09 -8.37 -3.35
CA ALA A 156 -22.29 -8.44 -2.50
C ALA A 156 -22.05 -9.33 -1.27
N GLU A 157 -21.40 -10.48 -1.46
CA GLU A 157 -20.99 -11.36 -0.36
C GLU A 157 -20.02 -10.64 0.59
N LEU A 158 -18.95 -10.05 0.05
CA LEU A 158 -17.95 -9.33 0.84
C LEU A 158 -18.58 -8.21 1.66
N GLY A 159 -19.46 -7.40 1.05
CA GLY A 159 -20.19 -6.35 1.76
C GLY A 159 -21.09 -6.89 2.87
N SER A 160 -21.75 -8.02 2.65
CA SER A 160 -22.58 -8.69 3.67
C SER A 160 -21.74 -9.21 4.84
N VAL A 161 -20.60 -9.85 4.55
CA VAL A 161 -19.68 -10.35 5.59
C VAL A 161 -19.09 -9.19 6.38
N MET A 162 -18.62 -8.14 5.72
CA MET A 162 -18.13 -6.93 6.37
C MET A 162 -19.16 -6.33 7.34
N ALA A 163 -20.42 -6.22 6.90
CA ALA A 163 -21.51 -5.72 7.73
C ALA A 163 -21.81 -6.64 8.92
N GLY A 164 -21.82 -7.97 8.71
CA GLY A 164 -22.07 -8.96 9.76
C GLY A 164 -20.96 -9.03 10.82
N GLU A 165 -19.70 -8.85 10.39
CA GLU A 165 -18.53 -8.86 11.27
C GLU A 165 -18.24 -7.49 11.90
N GLY A 166 -18.88 -6.41 11.42
CA GLY A 166 -18.61 -5.04 11.86
C GLY A 166 -17.25 -4.50 11.41
N ILE A 167 -16.76 -4.93 10.26
CA ILE A 167 -15.45 -4.57 9.70
C ILE A 167 -15.64 -3.59 8.53
N GLY A 168 -15.01 -2.43 8.61
CA GLY A 168 -14.99 -1.46 7.52
C GLY A 168 -13.89 -1.74 6.48
N LEU A 169 -13.99 -1.07 5.33
CA LEU A 169 -12.90 -0.94 4.38
C LEU A 169 -12.38 0.50 4.45
N TYR A 170 -11.07 0.68 4.62
CA TYR A 170 -10.47 2.02 4.63
C TYR A 170 -9.85 2.37 3.28
N ASP A 171 -9.02 1.48 2.74
CA ASP A 171 -8.29 1.69 1.50
C ASP A 171 -8.22 0.44 0.63
N ILE A 172 -7.87 0.65 -0.64
CA ILE A 172 -7.32 -0.42 -1.47
C ILE A 172 -5.82 -0.21 -1.66
N GLU A 173 -5.07 -1.30 -1.65
CA GLU A 173 -3.61 -1.29 -1.63
C GLU A 173 -3.01 -2.05 -2.80
N THR A 174 -1.70 -1.91 -2.94
CA THR A 174 -1.10 -0.78 -3.65
C THR A 174 -1.26 -0.82 -5.17
N VAL A 175 -1.56 0.35 -5.75
CA VAL A 175 -1.52 0.63 -7.19
C VAL A 175 -0.14 1.15 -7.57
N VAL A 176 0.48 0.57 -8.60
CA VAL A 176 1.78 1.02 -9.11
C VAL A 176 1.57 1.88 -10.36
N ILE A 177 2.02 3.13 -10.33
CA ILE A 177 1.96 4.05 -11.47
C ILE A 177 3.33 4.08 -12.15
N ASP A 178 3.44 3.41 -13.29
CA ASP A 178 4.61 3.42 -14.16
C ASP A 178 4.29 4.08 -15.51
N GLU A 179 5.26 4.08 -16.45
CA GLU A 179 5.11 4.70 -17.77
C GLU A 179 3.98 4.05 -18.62
N GLY A 180 3.71 2.76 -18.41
CA GLY A 180 2.69 1.99 -19.12
C GLY A 180 1.32 1.95 -18.43
N PHE A 181 1.20 2.48 -17.21
CA PHE A 181 -0.04 2.47 -16.45
C PHE A 181 -1.15 3.26 -17.15
N ASP A 182 -2.27 2.59 -17.41
CA ASP A 182 -3.51 3.20 -17.90
C ASP A 182 -4.43 3.55 -16.72
N PRO A 183 -4.69 4.85 -16.44
CA PRO A 183 -5.59 5.25 -15.36
C PRO A 183 -6.99 4.63 -15.44
N GLU A 184 -7.53 4.39 -16.63
CA GLU A 184 -8.88 3.84 -16.79
C GLU A 184 -8.97 2.37 -16.34
N SER A 185 -7.85 1.65 -16.36
CA SER A 185 -7.79 0.27 -15.85
C SER A 185 -8.10 0.17 -14.36
N LEU A 186 -8.00 1.27 -13.61
CA LEU A 186 -8.29 1.32 -12.18
C LEU A 186 -9.79 1.45 -11.86
N VAL A 187 -10.61 1.90 -12.80
CA VAL A 187 -12.04 2.20 -12.58
C VAL A 187 -12.81 1.04 -11.92
N PRO A 188 -12.68 -0.24 -12.37
CA PRO A 188 -13.36 -1.35 -11.72
C PRO A 188 -13.01 -1.52 -10.23
N ALA A 189 -11.76 -1.25 -9.85
CA ALA A 189 -11.31 -1.30 -8.47
C ALA A 189 -11.84 -0.11 -7.64
N LEU A 190 -11.91 1.09 -8.23
CA LEU A 190 -12.52 2.27 -7.60
C LEU A 190 -14.01 2.07 -7.35
N ASP A 191 -14.75 1.53 -8.32
CA ASP A 191 -16.16 1.18 -8.20
C ASP A 191 -16.41 0.19 -7.06
N ALA A 192 -15.62 -0.89 -7.01
CA ALA A 192 -15.70 -1.89 -5.95
C ALA A 192 -15.40 -1.28 -4.58
N ALA A 193 -14.33 -0.48 -4.48
CA ALA A 193 -13.92 0.19 -3.25
C ALA A 193 -14.99 1.17 -2.75
N ALA A 194 -15.54 2.01 -3.63
CA ALA A 194 -16.59 2.97 -3.30
C ALA A 194 -17.87 2.30 -2.81
N ARG A 195 -18.30 1.21 -3.46
CA ARG A 195 -19.48 0.43 -3.04
C ARG A 195 -19.34 -0.19 -1.64
N LEU A 196 -18.10 -0.50 -1.23
CA LEU A 196 -17.79 -1.02 0.10
C LEU A 196 -17.46 0.09 1.12
N GLY A 197 -17.50 1.36 0.71
CA GLY A 197 -17.28 2.49 1.60
C GLY A 197 -15.81 2.79 1.91
N ALA A 198 -14.88 2.34 1.05
CA ALA A 198 -13.49 2.77 1.12
C ALA A 198 -13.38 4.30 1.03
N ARG A 199 -12.25 4.83 1.52
CA ARG A 199 -11.95 6.26 1.51
C ARG A 199 -10.73 6.58 0.67
N ARG A 200 -9.78 5.66 0.56
CA ARG A 200 -8.47 5.94 -0.04
C ARG A 200 -7.94 4.81 -0.93
N VAL A 201 -6.91 5.12 -1.68
CA VAL A 201 -6.11 4.20 -2.51
C VAL A 201 -4.64 4.47 -2.19
N ASN A 202 -3.92 3.45 -1.74
CA ASN A 202 -2.45 3.52 -1.63
C ASN A 202 -1.83 3.37 -3.02
N THR A 203 -0.89 4.25 -3.39
CA THR A 203 -0.10 4.14 -4.61
C THR A 203 1.39 4.43 -4.42
N CYS A 204 2.22 3.77 -5.21
CA CYS A 204 3.62 4.14 -5.42
C CYS A 204 3.90 4.33 -6.92
N ALA A 205 4.97 5.03 -7.27
CA ALA A 205 5.20 5.44 -8.66
C ALA A 205 6.66 5.40 -9.10
N ASP A 206 6.88 5.06 -10.37
CA ASP A 206 8.17 5.23 -11.05
C ASP A 206 8.26 6.64 -11.67
N LEU A 207 9.48 7.12 -11.94
CA LEU A 207 9.70 8.45 -12.54
C LEU A 207 9.68 8.36 -14.06
N PHE A 208 8.81 9.15 -14.68
CA PHE A 208 8.74 9.36 -16.13
C PHE A 208 8.19 10.77 -16.40
N PRO A 209 8.43 11.38 -17.58
CA PRO A 209 8.13 12.79 -17.83
C PRO A 209 6.68 13.21 -17.58
N ALA A 210 5.71 12.33 -17.86
CA ALA A 210 4.28 12.60 -17.72
C ALA A 210 3.68 12.12 -16.38
N LEU A 211 4.51 11.83 -15.37
CA LEU A 211 4.05 11.29 -14.09
C LEU A 211 3.06 12.24 -13.37
N PRO A 212 3.31 13.56 -13.25
CA PRO A 212 2.37 14.46 -12.59
C PRO A 212 0.99 14.47 -13.26
N GLU A 213 0.92 14.53 -14.59
CA GLU A 213 -0.33 14.50 -15.34
C GLU A 213 -1.05 13.16 -15.18
N ARG A 214 -0.31 12.04 -15.18
CA ARG A 214 -0.88 10.72 -14.95
C ARG A 214 -1.45 10.59 -13.55
N PHE A 215 -0.71 11.03 -12.54
CA PHE A 215 -1.18 11.01 -11.16
C PHE A 215 -2.39 11.93 -10.96
N ALA A 216 -2.42 13.11 -11.59
CA ALA A 216 -3.58 14.00 -11.58
C ALA A 216 -4.83 13.34 -12.21
N ARG A 217 -4.68 12.59 -13.31
CA ARG A 217 -5.79 11.83 -13.90
C ARG A 217 -6.31 10.75 -12.95
N VAL A 218 -5.43 10.01 -12.30
CA VAL A 218 -5.83 9.00 -11.29
C VAL A 218 -6.54 9.64 -10.10
N CYS A 219 -6.04 10.78 -9.61
CA CYS A 219 -6.70 11.53 -8.55
C CYS A 219 -8.11 12.00 -8.95
N THR A 220 -8.28 12.43 -10.20
CA THR A 220 -9.59 12.83 -10.76
C THR A 220 -10.55 11.64 -10.76
N LEU A 221 -10.13 10.49 -11.29
CA LEU A 221 -10.93 9.26 -11.28
C LEU A 221 -11.30 8.84 -9.85
N ALA A 222 -10.34 8.85 -8.92
CA ALA A 222 -10.61 8.55 -7.52
C ALA A 222 -11.65 9.51 -6.92
N ALA A 223 -11.56 10.82 -7.19
CA ALA A 223 -12.51 11.82 -6.71
C ALA A 223 -13.93 11.59 -7.24
N GLU A 224 -14.09 11.17 -8.50
CA GLU A 224 -15.39 10.82 -9.10
C GLU A 224 -16.09 9.68 -8.34
N HIS A 225 -15.31 8.81 -7.68
CA HIS A 225 -15.78 7.70 -6.86
C HIS A 225 -15.82 8.03 -5.35
N GLY A 226 -15.56 9.29 -4.97
CA GLY A 226 -15.51 9.73 -3.57
C GLY A 226 -14.27 9.25 -2.80
N LEU A 227 -13.21 8.85 -3.52
CA LEU A 227 -11.96 8.35 -2.97
C LEU A 227 -10.84 9.40 -3.09
N ALA A 228 -9.79 9.16 -2.33
CA ALA A 228 -8.56 9.96 -2.31
C ALA A 228 -7.33 9.07 -2.52
N MET A 229 -6.23 9.65 -2.96
CA MET A 229 -4.98 8.93 -3.23
C MET A 229 -3.95 9.22 -2.13
N ASP A 230 -3.24 8.20 -1.66
CA ASP A 230 -2.04 8.38 -0.84
C ASP A 230 -0.80 7.89 -1.56
N VAL A 231 0.22 8.74 -1.67
CA VAL A 231 1.51 8.40 -2.28
C VAL A 231 2.46 7.86 -1.23
N GLU A 232 3.01 6.69 -1.50
CA GLU A 232 3.98 5.96 -0.69
C GLU A 232 5.35 5.95 -1.38
N CYS A 233 6.41 6.36 -0.67
CA CYS A 233 7.77 6.28 -1.20
C CYS A 233 8.34 4.87 -1.01
N MET A 234 8.98 4.28 -2.02
CA MET A 234 9.68 3.00 -1.88
C MET A 234 11.08 3.08 -2.50
N THR A 235 12.09 2.52 -1.85
CA THR A 235 13.50 2.68 -2.27
C THR A 235 13.81 2.16 -3.68
N TRP A 236 13.05 1.17 -4.16
CA TRP A 236 13.19 0.59 -5.49
C TRP A 236 12.31 1.26 -6.56
N ARG A 237 11.56 2.30 -6.20
CA ARG A 237 10.75 3.09 -7.12
C ARG A 237 11.49 4.34 -7.57
N GLY A 238 10.93 5.03 -8.56
CA GLY A 238 11.38 6.38 -8.93
C GLY A 238 11.02 7.42 -7.87
N VAL A 239 9.78 7.38 -7.36
CA VAL A 239 9.34 8.22 -6.25
C VAL A 239 9.73 7.53 -4.94
N ASN A 240 10.93 7.84 -4.44
CA ASN A 240 11.62 7.05 -3.42
C ASN A 240 12.11 7.85 -2.20
N THR A 241 11.60 9.06 -2.00
CA THR A 241 11.85 9.88 -0.80
C THR A 241 10.56 10.58 -0.39
N PRO A 242 10.40 10.98 0.89
CA PRO A 242 9.29 11.82 1.29
C PRO A 242 9.20 13.10 0.44
N ALA A 243 10.33 13.76 0.18
CA ALA A 243 10.40 14.96 -0.65
C ALA A 243 9.88 14.72 -2.08
N ALA A 244 10.21 13.59 -2.70
CA ALA A 244 9.70 13.24 -4.03
C ALA A 244 8.18 13.00 -4.03
N CYS A 245 7.63 12.37 -2.98
CA CYS A 245 6.17 12.24 -2.85
C CYS A 245 5.50 13.61 -2.72
N LEU A 246 6.04 14.50 -1.88
CA LEU A 246 5.50 15.85 -1.71
C LEU A 246 5.54 16.66 -3.00
N ALA A 247 6.63 16.56 -3.77
CA ALA A 247 6.76 17.18 -5.08
C ALA A 247 5.70 16.66 -6.05
N LEU A 248 5.52 15.34 -6.15
CA LEU A 248 4.48 14.74 -7.00
C LEU A 248 3.07 15.22 -6.61
N ILE A 249 2.75 15.25 -5.31
CA ILE A 249 1.45 15.71 -4.83
C ILE A 249 1.22 17.19 -5.19
N ALA A 250 2.24 18.03 -5.02
CA ALA A 250 2.17 19.44 -5.37
C ALA A 250 2.02 19.65 -6.88
N ASP A 251 2.81 18.95 -7.70
CA ASP A 251 2.82 19.08 -9.15
C ASP A 251 1.51 18.58 -9.78
N ALA A 252 0.90 17.53 -9.22
CA ALA A 252 -0.41 17.06 -9.67
C ALA A 252 -1.55 18.03 -9.33
N GLY A 253 -1.38 18.91 -8.33
CA GLY A 253 -2.36 19.93 -7.94
C GLY A 253 -3.69 19.38 -7.42
N ALA A 254 -3.77 18.09 -7.09
CA ALA A 254 -4.99 17.41 -6.70
C ALA A 254 -5.28 17.59 -5.20
N ALA A 255 -6.47 18.10 -4.86
CA ALA A 255 -6.87 18.33 -3.47
C ALA A 255 -7.13 17.04 -2.65
N ASN A 256 -7.31 15.90 -3.32
CA ASN A 256 -7.54 14.59 -2.71
C ASN A 256 -6.28 13.70 -2.70
N ALA A 257 -5.09 14.27 -2.90
CA ALA A 257 -3.82 13.56 -2.78
C ALA A 257 -3.18 13.80 -1.40
N GLY A 258 -2.62 12.74 -0.82
CA GLY A 258 -1.95 12.74 0.47
C GLY A 258 -0.67 11.93 0.46
N TYR A 259 0.05 11.94 1.57
CA TYR A 259 1.24 11.12 1.81
C TYR A 259 0.89 9.96 2.74
N LEU A 260 1.24 8.74 2.34
CA LEU A 260 1.16 7.56 3.19
C LEU A 260 2.46 7.43 3.98
N VAL A 261 2.37 7.40 5.31
CA VAL A 261 3.50 7.04 6.17
C VAL A 261 3.49 5.53 6.36
N ASP A 262 4.13 4.76 5.48
CA ASP A 262 4.54 3.40 5.84
C ASP A 262 5.82 3.47 6.67
N MET A 263 5.82 2.89 7.87
CA MET A 263 6.92 3.02 8.84
C MET A 263 8.25 2.49 8.31
N LEU A 264 8.23 1.35 7.61
CA LEU A 264 9.44 0.79 7.02
C LEU A 264 9.90 1.69 5.88
N HIS A 265 9.00 1.94 4.94
CA HIS A 265 9.31 2.65 3.71
C HIS A 265 9.76 4.09 3.96
N HIS A 266 9.08 4.81 4.85
CA HIS A 266 9.49 6.16 5.26
C HIS A 266 10.93 6.16 5.80
N ALA A 267 11.26 5.25 6.72
CA ALA A 267 12.61 5.16 7.28
C ALA A 267 13.66 4.75 6.23
N ARG A 268 13.36 3.76 5.37
CA ARG A 268 14.29 3.29 4.33
C ARG A 268 14.50 4.31 3.21
N CYS A 269 13.51 5.17 2.97
CA CYS A 269 13.58 6.30 2.04
C CYS A 269 14.21 7.56 2.64
N GLY A 270 14.81 7.46 3.84
CA GLY A 270 15.52 8.54 4.50
C GLY A 270 14.63 9.57 5.22
N GLY A 271 13.35 9.25 5.42
CA GLY A 271 12.42 10.08 6.17
C GLY A 271 12.64 9.99 7.68
N THR A 272 12.29 11.07 8.36
CA THR A 272 12.36 11.21 9.82
C THR A 272 11.01 11.68 10.40
N PRO A 273 10.73 11.45 11.70
CA PRO A 273 9.56 12.04 12.36
C PRO A 273 9.47 13.56 12.16
N ASP A 274 10.61 14.24 12.18
CA ASP A 274 10.72 15.67 11.94
C ASP A 274 10.23 16.09 10.55
N ASP A 275 10.42 15.25 9.52
CA ASP A 275 9.91 15.53 8.18
C ASP A 275 8.38 15.49 8.15
N ILE A 276 7.78 14.53 8.86
CA ILE A 276 6.32 14.40 9.00
C ILE A 276 5.75 15.60 9.74
N ALA A 277 6.39 16.03 10.84
CA ALA A 277 5.96 17.19 11.63
C ALA A 277 5.95 18.50 10.81
N ARG A 278 6.80 18.59 9.78
CA ARG A 278 6.89 19.75 8.87
C ARG A 278 5.94 19.68 7.68
N MET A 279 5.25 18.55 7.45
CA MET A 279 4.34 18.42 6.32
C MET A 279 3.13 19.36 6.47
N PRO A 280 2.59 19.89 5.35
CA PRO A 280 1.36 20.67 5.37
C PRO A 280 0.22 19.95 6.12
N PRO A 281 -0.57 20.66 6.94
CA PRO A 281 -1.69 20.06 7.65
C PRO A 281 -2.65 19.35 6.69
N GLY A 282 -3.07 18.15 7.07
CA GLY A 282 -4.04 17.36 6.30
C GLY A 282 -3.46 16.58 5.12
N LEU A 283 -2.15 16.61 4.92
CA LEU A 283 -1.51 15.79 3.88
C LEU A 283 -1.34 14.32 4.31
N VAL A 284 -1.05 14.08 5.58
CA VAL A 284 -0.97 12.74 6.16
C VAL A 284 -2.32 12.34 6.72
N ARG A 285 -2.91 11.27 6.17
CA ARG A 285 -4.24 10.75 6.58
C ARG A 285 -4.19 9.33 7.12
N SER A 286 -3.16 8.59 6.75
CA SER A 286 -2.97 7.20 7.16
C SER A 286 -1.50 6.91 7.42
N VAL A 287 -1.28 5.92 8.28
CA VAL A 287 0.02 5.31 8.54
C VAL A 287 -0.14 3.79 8.44
N GLN A 288 0.86 3.13 7.87
CA GLN A 288 1.02 1.68 7.91
C GLN A 288 2.12 1.32 8.90
N VAL A 289 1.73 0.64 9.98
CA VAL A 289 2.60 0.34 11.11
C VAL A 289 3.19 -1.05 10.96
N CYS A 290 4.51 -1.11 11.09
CA CYS A 290 5.32 -2.29 11.30
C CYS A 290 6.60 -1.88 12.03
N ASP A 291 7.48 -2.82 12.33
CA ASP A 291 8.84 -2.53 12.78
C ASP A 291 9.87 -3.25 11.90
N ALA A 292 11.14 -2.89 12.07
CA ALA A 292 12.26 -3.50 11.37
C ALA A 292 13.57 -3.24 12.14
N PRO A 293 14.66 -3.98 11.85
CA PRO A 293 15.98 -3.65 12.39
C PRO A 293 16.39 -2.20 12.10
N ALA A 294 17.17 -1.58 12.99
CA ALA A 294 17.64 -0.20 12.80
C ALA A 294 18.43 -0.05 11.49
N THR A 295 19.33 -1.01 11.23
CA THR A 295 20.18 -1.01 10.04
C THR A 295 19.43 -1.54 8.84
N ALA A 296 19.30 -0.72 7.81
CA ALA A 296 18.75 -1.15 6.53
C ALA A 296 19.63 -2.24 5.89
N PRO A 297 19.02 -3.26 5.27
CA PRO A 297 19.76 -4.24 4.48
C PRO A 297 20.41 -3.57 3.26
N LYS A 298 21.52 -4.13 2.79
CA LYS A 298 22.27 -3.61 1.64
C LYS A 298 21.79 -4.25 0.34
N GLY A 299 21.52 -3.41 -0.66
CA GLY A 299 21.15 -3.84 -2.01
C GLY A 299 19.64 -4.04 -2.19
N SER A 300 19.17 -3.85 -3.41
CA SER A 300 17.75 -3.81 -3.73
C SER A 300 17.03 -5.13 -3.41
N GLU A 301 17.66 -6.27 -3.68
CA GLU A 301 17.08 -7.59 -3.40
C GLU A 301 16.80 -7.80 -1.90
N ALA A 302 17.73 -7.42 -1.04
CA ALA A 302 17.58 -7.56 0.40
C ALA A 302 16.55 -6.56 0.98
N LEU A 303 16.46 -5.35 0.42
CA LEU A 303 15.39 -4.39 0.76
C LEU A 303 14.00 -4.90 0.35
N LEU A 304 13.89 -5.50 -0.83
CA LEU A 304 12.66 -6.14 -1.30
C LEU A 304 12.27 -7.32 -0.41
N ALA A 305 13.24 -8.15 0.00
CA ALA A 305 13.00 -9.27 0.91
C ALA A 305 12.53 -8.80 2.30
N GLU A 306 13.15 -7.76 2.87
CA GLU A 306 12.71 -7.14 4.14
C GLU A 306 11.26 -6.63 4.01
N ALA A 307 10.98 -5.83 2.98
CA ALA A 307 9.68 -5.20 2.83
C ALA A 307 8.53 -6.19 2.56
N ARG A 308 8.81 -7.31 1.88
CA ARG A 308 7.81 -8.31 1.48
C ARG A 308 7.70 -9.53 2.39
N GLY A 309 8.56 -9.65 3.40
CA GLY A 309 8.56 -10.85 4.24
C GLY A 309 9.42 -10.81 5.49
N GLY A 310 10.09 -9.69 5.78
CA GLY A 310 10.97 -9.53 6.93
C GLY A 310 10.52 -8.46 7.93
N ARG A 311 9.29 -7.95 7.82
CA ARG A 311 8.77 -6.94 8.76
C ARG A 311 8.54 -7.57 10.14
N LEU A 312 8.76 -6.81 11.20
CA LEU A 312 8.69 -7.24 12.60
C LEU A 312 7.46 -6.64 13.31
N LEU A 313 7.06 -7.27 14.43
CA LEU A 313 6.03 -6.72 15.29
C LEU A 313 6.47 -5.36 15.86
N PRO A 314 5.54 -4.40 16.03
CA PRO A 314 5.83 -3.15 16.73
C PRO A 314 6.50 -3.39 18.09
N GLY A 315 7.72 -2.88 18.27
CA GLY A 315 8.52 -3.05 19.49
C GLY A 315 9.53 -4.20 19.46
N GLU A 316 9.54 -5.03 18.41
CA GLU A 316 10.57 -6.06 18.19
C GLU A 316 11.69 -5.58 17.25
N GLY A 317 11.55 -4.40 16.64
CA GLY A 317 12.58 -3.76 15.83
C GLY A 317 13.17 -2.53 16.53
N ALA A 318 13.62 -1.59 15.73
CA ALA A 318 14.28 -0.38 16.19
C ALA A 318 13.97 0.83 15.28
N LEU A 319 12.86 0.80 14.53
CA LEU A 319 12.37 1.99 13.85
C LEU A 319 11.85 3.02 14.87
N PRO A 320 11.86 4.33 14.56
CA PRO A 320 11.44 5.39 15.48
C PRO A 320 9.91 5.49 15.62
N LEU A 321 9.23 4.37 15.89
CA LEU A 321 7.76 4.27 15.81
C LEU A 321 7.04 5.25 16.73
N ARG A 322 7.47 5.35 17.99
CA ARG A 322 6.84 6.25 18.97
C ARG A 322 6.99 7.71 18.57
N ASP A 323 8.19 8.10 18.14
CA ASP A 323 8.46 9.48 17.75
C ASP A 323 7.69 9.86 16.49
N THR A 324 7.63 8.95 15.50
CA THR A 324 6.79 9.12 14.32
C THR A 324 5.32 9.25 14.70
N LEU A 325 4.78 8.36 15.55
CA LEU A 325 3.36 8.39 15.90
C LEU A 325 2.95 9.65 16.68
N ARG A 326 3.84 10.23 17.50
CA ARG A 326 3.57 11.47 18.27
C ARG A 326 3.42 12.71 17.39
N VAL A 327 4.08 12.74 16.23
CA VAL A 327 4.03 13.89 15.32
C VAL A 327 2.92 13.77 14.27
N LEU A 328 2.24 12.61 14.20
CA LEU A 328 1.11 12.43 13.30
C LEU A 328 -0.08 13.32 13.71
N PRO A 329 -0.88 13.80 12.75
CA PRO A 329 -2.17 14.42 13.04
C PRO A 329 -3.05 13.51 13.91
N PRO A 330 -3.79 14.05 14.91
CA PRO A 330 -4.61 13.26 15.82
C PRO A 330 -5.69 12.39 15.17
N ASP A 331 -6.12 12.75 13.95
CA ASP A 331 -7.12 12.05 13.14
C ASP A 331 -6.52 11.02 12.16
N THR A 332 -5.20 10.78 12.22
CA THR A 332 -4.53 9.81 11.34
C THR A 332 -5.05 8.40 11.57
N VAL A 333 -5.43 7.72 10.49
CA VAL A 333 -5.90 6.34 10.52
C VAL A 333 -4.69 5.39 10.64
N ILE A 334 -4.75 4.48 11.61
CA ILE A 334 -3.69 3.52 11.88
C ILE A 334 -4.02 2.18 11.24
N SER A 335 -3.30 1.80 10.18
CA SER A 335 -3.37 0.46 9.60
C SER A 335 -2.08 -0.30 9.89
N VAL A 336 -2.13 -1.63 9.90
CA VAL A 336 -0.93 -2.47 10.01
C VAL A 336 -0.63 -3.11 8.66
N GLU A 337 0.61 -2.98 8.20
CA GLU A 337 1.13 -3.72 7.05
C GLU A 337 2.40 -4.47 7.45
N LEU A 338 2.28 -5.78 7.69
CA LEU A 338 3.35 -6.59 8.28
C LEU A 338 3.49 -7.96 7.61
N PRO A 339 3.86 -8.01 6.32
CA PRO A 339 4.26 -9.26 5.69
C PRO A 339 5.50 -9.83 6.39
N ASN A 340 5.35 -11.04 6.93
CA ASN A 340 6.43 -11.81 7.51
C ASN A 340 6.28 -13.28 7.13
N ALA A 341 7.14 -13.74 6.22
CA ALA A 341 7.08 -15.10 5.68
C ALA A 341 7.72 -16.14 6.60
N SER A 342 8.49 -15.71 7.60
CA SER A 342 9.21 -16.57 8.53
C SER A 342 8.51 -16.74 9.88
N ASP A 343 7.38 -16.07 10.09
CA ASP A 343 6.58 -16.18 11.30
C ASP A 343 5.87 -17.54 11.35
N PRO A 344 6.18 -18.41 12.31
CA PRO A 344 5.65 -19.77 12.36
C PRO A 344 4.23 -19.85 12.93
N ARG A 345 3.68 -18.75 13.45
CA ARG A 345 2.33 -18.72 14.03
C ARG A 345 1.29 -19.00 12.95
N ASP A 346 0.22 -19.70 13.33
CA ASP A 346 -0.98 -19.80 12.49
C ASP A 346 -1.58 -18.40 12.25
N PRO A 347 -2.39 -18.20 11.19
CA PRO A 347 -2.89 -16.87 10.82
C PRO A 347 -3.60 -16.12 11.95
N LEU A 348 -4.43 -16.80 12.76
CA LEU A 348 -5.17 -16.16 13.85
C LEU A 348 -4.25 -15.75 15.00
N SER A 349 -3.34 -16.63 15.42
CA SER A 349 -2.34 -16.30 16.43
C SER A 349 -1.40 -15.19 15.97
N ARG A 350 -1.04 -15.18 14.69
CA ARG A 350 -0.24 -14.11 14.07
C ARG A 350 -0.97 -12.78 14.12
N ALA A 351 -2.19 -12.72 13.60
CA ALA A 351 -3.00 -11.51 13.57
C ALA A 351 -3.28 -10.95 14.98
N ARG A 352 -3.54 -11.82 15.97
CA ARG A 352 -3.72 -11.41 17.38
C ARG A 352 -2.48 -10.78 18.00
N ALA A 353 -1.29 -11.36 17.75
CA ALA A 353 -0.07 -10.77 18.29
C ALA A 353 0.31 -9.46 17.57
N ILE A 354 0.05 -9.35 16.26
CA ILE A 354 0.16 -8.08 15.52
C ILE A 354 -0.74 -7.00 16.13
N HIS A 355 -2.03 -7.31 16.33
CA HIS A 355 -2.97 -6.38 16.94
C HIS A 355 -2.54 -6.00 18.36
N THR A 356 -2.12 -6.98 19.17
CA THR A 356 -1.71 -6.77 20.57
C THR A 356 -0.47 -5.86 20.66
N ALA A 357 0.56 -6.12 19.84
CA ALA A 357 1.76 -5.31 19.79
C ALA A 357 1.46 -3.86 19.35
N THR A 358 0.63 -3.70 18.31
CA THR A 358 0.20 -2.38 17.84
C THR A 358 -0.62 -1.64 18.89
N ALA A 359 -1.58 -2.30 19.54
CA ALA A 359 -2.37 -1.71 20.61
C ALA A 359 -1.52 -1.35 21.83
N ALA A 360 -0.47 -2.12 22.15
CA ALA A 360 0.48 -1.78 23.20
C ALA A 360 1.28 -0.52 22.87
N LEU A 361 1.81 -0.43 21.65
CA LEU A 361 2.48 0.78 21.16
C LEU A 361 1.59 2.02 21.28
N LEU A 362 0.32 1.91 20.91
CA LEU A 362 -0.62 3.05 20.94
C LEU A 362 -1.12 3.43 22.35
N ARG A 363 -1.09 2.53 23.34
CA ARG A 363 -1.46 2.86 24.73
C ARG A 363 -0.44 3.76 25.42
N ASP A 364 0.79 3.75 24.93
CA ASP A 364 1.93 4.45 25.52
C ASP A 364 2.18 5.84 24.88
N LEU A 365 1.23 6.32 24.07
CA LEU A 365 1.21 7.62 23.39
C LEU A 365 0.10 8.48 23.96
#